data_AF-A0A388P1R7-F1
#
_entry.id   AF-A0A388P1R7-F1
#
_cell.length_a   1.000
_cell.length_b   1.000
_cell.length_c   1.000
_cell.angle_alpha   90.00
_cell.angle_beta   90.00
_cell.angle_gamma   90.00
#
_symmetry.space_group_name_H-M   'P 1'
#
loop_
_entity.id
_entity.type
_entity.pdbx_description
1 polymer ?
#
loop_
_entity_poly.entity_id
_entity_poly.type
_entity_poly.pdbx_seq_one_letter_code
_entity_poly.pdbx_strand_id
1 'polypeptide(L)'
;MKIRDQRQRFNEYCERTQINTLIGVLLFVTLIGCVPLVSAMEVAQTKESKTKTLKLDDELAQPPITPIFSARRIAQALVDSTLKVRVAAKLQVLSTSLPAESCLTVRTDDREVFSLRSDLSLIPGSNMKLLTAAVALDVIKPETVFSTRLLGVIDGSVVRGDLYLVGSGDPLLSTRNYPQTERFPTLTPTYVEGLVEALVTAGIKSVSGSVVGDESLYDVERYSPNWGDGIRGTEAGPLGALMLNDGNTTDSPVKLPNPALSAAKEFTRLLKEAGILVKGAPKIVTAPSDTPELQR
;
A
#
# COMPACT_ATOMS: atom_id res chain seq x y z
N MET A 1 32.84 -1.18 -55.51
CA MET A 1 31.41 -0.87 -55.77
C MET A 1 31.12 0.49 -55.15
N LYS A 2 30.69 1.48 -55.94
CA LYS A 2 30.81 2.93 -55.64
C LYS A 2 29.75 3.41 -54.63
N ILE A 3 30.15 4.25 -53.67
CA ILE A 3 29.30 4.91 -52.64
C ILE A 3 28.04 5.59 -53.21
N ARG A 4 28.09 6.01 -54.49
CA ARG A 4 26.96 6.59 -55.21
C ARG A 4 25.75 5.64 -55.34
N ASP A 5 26.01 4.34 -55.48
CA ASP A 5 25.00 3.30 -55.67
C ASP A 5 24.25 2.97 -54.36
N GLN A 6 24.95 3.08 -53.22
CA GLN A 6 24.37 2.90 -51.88
C GLN A 6 23.41 4.02 -51.51
N ARG A 7 23.77 5.28 -51.87
CA ARG A 7 22.93 6.44 -51.59
C ARG A 7 21.66 6.45 -52.42
N GLN A 8 21.73 5.99 -53.67
CA GLN A 8 20.59 5.90 -54.56
C GLN A 8 19.61 4.80 -54.10
N ARG A 9 20.12 3.64 -53.68
CA ARG A 9 19.31 2.58 -53.05
C ARG A 9 18.68 2.98 -51.72
N PHE A 10 19.37 3.79 -50.90
CA PHE A 10 18.82 4.30 -49.65
C PHE A 10 17.70 5.32 -49.89
N ASN A 11 17.86 6.20 -50.89
CA ASN A 11 16.82 7.15 -51.27
C ASN A 11 15.60 6.45 -51.87
N GLU A 12 15.78 5.46 -52.74
CA GLU A 12 14.67 4.63 -53.25
C GLU A 12 13.98 3.84 -52.14
N TYR A 13 14.70 3.37 -51.12
CA TYR A 13 14.12 2.74 -49.93
C TYR A 13 13.31 3.74 -49.10
N CYS A 14 13.77 4.98 -48.95
CA CYS A 14 13.04 6.04 -48.22
C CYS A 14 11.85 6.62 -48.99
N GLU A 15 11.79 6.51 -50.32
CA GLU A 15 10.59 6.83 -51.11
C GLU A 15 9.59 5.67 -51.13
N ARG A 16 10.07 4.43 -51.17
CA ARG A 16 9.21 3.22 -51.24
C ARG A 16 8.59 2.85 -49.90
N THR A 17 9.25 3.21 -48.81
CA THR A 17 8.72 3.13 -47.45
C THR A 17 8.36 4.56 -47.08
N GLN A 18 7.09 4.89 -46.84
CA GLN A 18 6.58 6.25 -46.57
C GLN A 18 7.12 6.89 -45.26
N ILE A 19 8.44 6.93 -45.09
CA ILE A 19 9.15 7.35 -43.87
C ILE A 19 8.96 8.84 -43.64
N ASN A 20 8.92 9.65 -44.69
CA ASN A 20 8.63 11.09 -44.57
C ASN A 20 7.20 11.34 -44.06
N THR A 21 6.24 10.51 -44.46
CA THR A 21 4.85 10.56 -43.96
C THR A 21 4.79 10.11 -42.50
N LEU A 22 5.55 9.08 -42.14
CA LEU A 22 5.65 8.56 -40.76
C LEU A 22 6.31 9.58 -39.82
N ILE A 23 7.38 10.25 -40.24
CA ILE A 23 8.02 11.34 -39.48
C ILE A 23 7.07 12.53 -39.36
N GLY A 24 6.35 12.88 -40.43
CA GLY A 24 5.34 13.95 -40.41
C GLY A 24 4.21 13.65 -39.42
N VAL A 25 3.69 12.43 -39.40
CA VAL A 25 2.66 11.99 -38.45
C VAL A 25 3.21 11.97 -37.02
N LEU A 26 4.45 11.51 -36.80
CA LEU A 26 5.06 11.49 -35.46
C LEU A 26 5.27 12.90 -34.90
N LEU A 27 5.69 13.84 -35.74
CA LEU A 27 5.83 15.26 -35.37
C LEU A 27 4.47 15.92 -35.11
N PHE A 28 3.44 15.57 -35.89
CA PHE A 28 2.09 16.09 -35.69
C PHE A 28 1.44 15.55 -34.41
N VAL A 29 1.60 14.26 -34.11
CA VAL A 29 1.11 13.63 -32.87
C VAL A 29 1.86 14.14 -31.65
N THR A 30 3.18 14.37 -31.74
CA THR A 30 3.93 14.97 -30.63
C THR A 30 3.59 16.44 -30.41
N LEU A 31 3.37 17.24 -31.46
CA LEU A 31 2.92 18.64 -31.29
C LEU A 31 1.50 18.72 -30.70
N ILE A 32 0.56 17.92 -31.19
CA ILE A 32 -0.83 17.92 -30.71
C ILE A 32 -0.95 17.29 -29.33
N GLY A 33 -0.08 16.35 -28.95
CA GLY A 33 -0.07 15.75 -27.62
C GLY A 33 0.63 16.63 -26.57
N CYS A 34 1.80 17.18 -26.89
CA CYS A 34 2.63 17.89 -25.90
C CYS A 34 2.11 19.30 -25.59
N VAL A 35 1.54 20.02 -26.56
CA VAL A 35 1.03 21.38 -26.33
C VAL A 35 -0.12 21.43 -25.30
N PRO A 36 -1.18 20.61 -25.40
CA PRO A 36 -2.24 20.61 -24.38
C PRO A 36 -1.78 20.05 -23.03
N LEU A 37 -0.79 19.15 -23.00
CA LEU A 37 -0.19 18.65 -21.74
C LEU A 37 0.60 19.73 -21.02
N VAL A 38 1.42 20.51 -21.73
CA VAL A 38 2.15 21.65 -21.15
C VAL A 38 1.17 22.74 -20.69
N SER A 39 0.14 23.05 -21.47
CA SER A 39 -0.90 23.98 -21.04
C SER A 39 -1.71 23.48 -19.84
N ALA A 40 -1.99 22.18 -19.74
CA ALA A 40 -2.65 21.59 -18.58
C ALA A 40 -1.74 21.62 -17.33
N MET A 41 -0.43 21.45 -17.49
CA MET A 41 0.54 21.58 -16.40
C MET A 41 0.69 23.03 -15.91
N GLU A 42 0.72 24.03 -16.81
CA GLU A 42 0.70 25.45 -16.43
C GLU A 42 -0.60 25.84 -15.71
N VAL A 43 -1.75 25.32 -16.15
CA VAL A 43 -3.05 25.54 -15.49
C VAL A 43 -3.10 24.83 -14.13
N ALA A 44 -2.46 23.68 -13.98
CA ALA A 44 -2.34 22.98 -12.68
C ALA A 44 -1.42 23.74 -11.71
N GLN A 45 -0.30 24.29 -12.19
CA GLN A 45 0.63 25.08 -11.37
C GLN A 45 0.06 26.46 -10.98
N THR A 46 -0.80 27.06 -11.80
CA THR A 46 -1.48 28.32 -11.45
C THR A 46 -2.67 28.13 -10.50
N LYS A 47 -3.10 26.89 -10.23
CA LYS A 47 -4.12 26.55 -9.22
C LYS A 47 -3.56 26.25 -7.84
N GLU A 48 -2.22 26.20 -7.66
CA GLU A 48 -1.65 26.43 -6.34
C GLU A 48 -1.93 27.87 -5.95
N SER A 49 -3.05 28.03 -5.25
CA SER A 49 -3.51 29.30 -4.71
C SER A 49 -2.38 29.91 -3.89
N LYS A 50 -1.71 30.92 -4.45
CA LYS A 50 -0.87 31.85 -3.67
C LYS A 50 -1.79 32.41 -2.59
N THR A 51 -1.69 31.83 -1.40
CA THR A 51 -2.49 32.26 -0.26
C THR A 51 -1.93 33.61 0.13
N LYS A 52 -2.57 34.68 -0.37
CA LYS A 52 -2.28 36.02 0.08
C LYS A 52 -2.82 36.09 1.51
N THR A 53 -1.93 36.08 2.49
CA THR A 53 -2.29 36.31 3.88
C THR A 53 -3.08 37.61 3.94
N LEU A 54 -4.36 37.53 4.32
CA LEU A 54 -5.17 38.69 4.59
C LEU A 54 -4.47 39.46 5.71
N LYS A 55 -3.98 40.67 5.40
CA LYS A 55 -3.64 41.62 6.45
C LYS A 55 -4.96 41.97 7.13
N LEU A 56 -5.13 41.53 8.37
CA LEU A 56 -6.14 42.11 9.24
C LEU A 56 -5.69 43.55 9.48
N ASP A 57 -6.51 44.52 9.09
CA ASP A 57 -6.33 45.89 9.55
C ASP A 57 -6.44 45.87 11.08
N ASP A 58 -5.43 46.37 11.78
CA ASP A 58 -5.32 46.32 13.26
C ASP A 58 -6.39 47.15 14.00
N GLU A 59 -7.21 47.93 13.27
CA GLU A 59 -8.39 48.58 13.84
C GLU A 59 -9.66 47.77 13.56
N LEU A 60 -9.99 46.89 14.51
CA LEU A 60 -11.35 46.38 14.62
C LEU A 60 -12.29 47.58 14.78
N ALA A 61 -13.12 47.85 13.76
CA ALA A 61 -14.20 48.82 13.86
C ALA A 61 -14.97 48.59 15.16
N GLN A 62 -15.26 49.66 15.91
CA GLN A 62 -15.93 49.53 17.20
C GLN A 62 -17.16 48.62 17.07
N PRO A 63 -17.31 47.62 17.95
CA PRO A 63 -18.40 46.66 17.82
C PRO A 63 -19.72 47.44 17.79
N PRO A 64 -20.61 47.15 16.83
CA PRO A 64 -21.86 47.89 16.70
C PRO A 64 -22.61 47.85 18.03
N ILE A 65 -22.99 49.02 18.53
CA ILE A 65 -23.77 49.16 19.77
C ILE A 65 -25.15 48.50 19.51
N THR A 66 -25.27 47.23 19.84
CA THR A 66 -26.53 46.49 19.68
C THR A 66 -27.48 46.95 20.79
N PRO A 67 -28.70 47.43 20.49
CA PRO A 67 -29.67 47.82 21.53
C PRO A 67 -30.00 46.66 22.48
N ILE A 68 -30.34 46.94 23.75
CA ILE A 68 -30.66 45.93 24.78
C ILE A 68 -31.76 44.95 24.34
N PHE A 69 -32.75 45.43 23.56
CA PHE A 69 -33.86 44.62 23.05
C PHE A 69 -33.64 44.10 21.61
N SER A 70 -32.39 44.12 21.12
CA SER A 70 -32.10 43.59 19.78
C SER A 70 -32.27 42.07 19.75
N ALA A 71 -32.92 41.55 18.71
CA ALA A 71 -32.92 40.11 18.43
C ALA A 71 -31.49 39.54 18.23
N ARG A 72 -30.50 40.39 17.94
CA ARG A 72 -29.07 40.01 17.90
C ARG A 72 -28.46 39.77 19.28
N ARG A 73 -29.14 40.20 20.36
CA ARG A 73 -28.78 39.90 21.76
C ARG A 73 -29.54 38.69 22.32
N ILE A 74 -30.33 37.99 21.50
CA ILE A 74 -30.89 36.69 21.93
C ILE A 74 -29.71 35.83 22.37
N ALA A 75 -29.78 35.32 23.60
CA ALA A 75 -28.74 34.47 24.14
C ALA A 75 -28.49 33.32 23.15
N GLN A 76 -27.24 33.10 22.75
CA GLN A 76 -26.86 32.03 21.83
C GLN A 76 -27.44 30.68 22.28
N ALA A 77 -27.53 30.46 23.59
CA ALA A 77 -28.18 29.30 24.19
C ALA A 77 -29.65 29.08 23.75
N LEU A 78 -30.44 30.15 23.59
CA LEU A 78 -31.82 30.04 23.14
C LEU A 78 -31.91 29.71 21.64
N VAL A 79 -31.01 30.30 20.85
CA VAL A 79 -30.86 29.97 19.42
C VAL A 79 -30.48 28.50 19.27
N ASP A 80 -29.45 28.05 19.99
CA ASP A 80 -28.95 26.68 19.99
C ASP A 80 -30.03 25.69 20.43
N SER A 81 -30.79 26.00 21.49
CA SER A 81 -31.90 25.16 21.94
C SER A 81 -33.00 25.05 20.90
N THR A 82 -33.36 26.15 20.25
CA THR A 82 -34.40 26.17 19.22
C THR A 82 -33.95 25.42 17.96
N LEU A 83 -32.69 25.61 17.55
CA LEU A 83 -32.11 24.92 16.41
C LEU A 83 -31.98 23.42 16.68
N LYS A 84 -31.55 23.02 17.89
CA LYS A 84 -31.49 21.62 18.32
C LYS A 84 -32.85 20.94 18.14
N VAL A 85 -33.92 21.54 18.66
CA VAL A 85 -35.28 20.99 18.53
C VAL A 85 -35.70 20.88 17.06
N ARG A 86 -35.45 21.91 16.25
CA ARG A 86 -35.79 21.89 14.82
C ARG A 86 -35.02 20.84 14.04
N VAL A 87 -33.72 20.67 14.33
CA VAL A 87 -32.88 19.64 13.71
C VAL A 87 -33.33 18.25 14.15
N ALA A 88 -33.55 18.03 15.45
CA ALA A 88 -34.04 16.76 15.98
C ALA A 88 -35.39 16.36 15.36
N ALA A 89 -36.33 17.30 15.18
CA ALA A 89 -37.61 17.02 14.53
C ALA A 89 -37.45 16.58 13.07
N LYS A 90 -36.54 17.20 12.31
CA LYS A 90 -36.24 16.78 10.93
C LYS A 90 -35.57 15.40 10.88
N LEU A 91 -34.65 15.14 11.81
CA LEU A 91 -33.97 13.84 11.94
C LEU A 91 -34.94 12.73 12.37
N GLN A 92 -35.94 13.05 13.18
CA GLN A 92 -37.02 12.12 13.53
C GLN A 92 -37.82 11.71 12.30
N VAL A 93 -38.14 12.65 11.40
CA VAL A 93 -38.80 12.32 10.13
C VAL A 93 -37.90 11.45 9.24
N LEU A 94 -36.61 11.77 9.14
CA LEU A 94 -35.66 10.92 8.40
C LEU A 94 -35.59 9.50 8.99
N SER A 95 -35.62 9.37 10.31
CA SER A 95 -35.47 8.09 11.01
C SER A 95 -36.54 7.06 10.63
N THR A 96 -37.73 7.48 10.22
CA THR A 96 -38.80 6.57 9.79
C THR A 96 -38.54 5.94 8.43
N SER A 97 -37.64 6.52 7.63
CA SER A 97 -37.22 6.00 6.33
C SER A 97 -35.97 5.12 6.40
N LEU A 98 -35.29 5.08 7.57
CA LEU A 98 -34.08 4.28 7.74
C LEU A 98 -34.43 2.80 7.97
N PRO A 99 -33.66 1.86 7.38
CA PRO A 99 -33.77 0.43 7.70
C PRO A 99 -33.67 0.16 9.21
N ALA A 100 -34.25 -0.95 9.67
CA ALA A 100 -34.24 -1.32 11.08
C ALA A 100 -32.81 -1.55 11.62
N GLU A 101 -31.91 -1.97 10.73
CA GLU A 101 -30.50 -2.30 10.96
C GLU A 101 -29.58 -1.08 10.83
N SER A 102 -30.12 0.13 10.77
CA SER A 102 -29.32 1.36 10.74
C SER A 102 -29.33 2.06 12.11
N CYS A 103 -28.25 2.75 12.46
CA CYS A 103 -28.25 3.70 13.58
C CYS A 103 -27.93 5.11 13.08
N LEU A 104 -28.32 6.13 13.84
CA LEU A 104 -27.98 7.51 13.56
C LEU A 104 -27.78 8.28 14.86
N THR A 105 -26.57 8.79 15.06
CA THR A 105 -26.24 9.68 16.16
C THR A 105 -25.73 11.00 15.59
N VAL A 106 -26.33 12.11 16.02
CA VAL A 106 -25.90 13.47 15.65
C VAL A 106 -25.49 14.20 16.92
N ARG A 107 -24.25 14.67 16.94
CA ARG A 107 -23.67 15.41 18.06
C ARG A 107 -23.12 16.74 17.56
N THR A 108 -23.16 17.75 18.43
CA THR A 108 -22.45 19.02 18.28
C THR A 108 -21.58 19.19 19.50
N ASP A 109 -20.27 19.15 19.31
CA ASP A 109 -19.29 19.01 20.39
C ASP A 109 -19.65 17.81 21.28
N ASP A 110 -19.75 18.01 22.59
CA ASP A 110 -20.11 16.98 23.57
C ASP A 110 -21.63 16.82 23.77
N ARG A 111 -22.46 17.51 22.99
CA ARG A 111 -23.91 17.48 23.14
C ARG A 111 -24.57 16.62 22.07
N GLU A 112 -25.34 15.63 22.52
CA GLU A 112 -26.21 14.88 21.63
C GLU A 112 -27.41 15.73 21.17
N VAL A 113 -27.57 15.80 19.85
CA VAL A 113 -28.67 16.48 19.15
C VAL A 113 -29.79 15.50 18.82
N PHE A 114 -29.44 14.29 18.41
CA PHE A 114 -30.37 13.22 18.05
C PHE A 114 -29.69 11.86 18.17
N SER A 115 -30.44 10.85 18.61
CA SER A 115 -30.00 9.46 18.64
C SER A 115 -31.13 8.55 18.19
N LEU A 116 -30.79 7.61 17.30
CA LEU A 116 -31.62 6.52 16.84
C LEU A 116 -30.80 5.24 16.92
N ARG A 117 -31.20 4.34 17.82
CA ARG A 117 -30.60 3.00 17.99
C ARG A 117 -29.06 3.07 18.13
N SER A 118 -28.55 4.04 18.89
CA SER A 118 -27.10 4.25 19.07
C SER A 118 -26.35 3.03 19.59
N ASP A 119 -27.06 2.17 20.35
CA ASP A 119 -26.48 0.98 20.98
C ASP A 119 -26.64 -0.28 20.11
N LEU A 120 -27.17 -0.15 18.89
CA LEU A 120 -27.30 -1.25 17.96
C LEU A 120 -25.91 -1.70 17.49
N SER A 121 -25.61 -2.98 17.71
CA SER A 121 -24.38 -3.59 17.19
C SER A 121 -24.44 -3.70 15.67
N LEU A 122 -23.47 -3.09 15.00
CA LEU A 122 -23.33 -3.10 13.54
C LEU A 122 -21.98 -3.69 13.12
N ILE A 123 -21.87 -4.10 11.87
CA ILE A 123 -20.60 -4.52 11.27
C ILE A 123 -19.70 -3.27 11.17
N PRO A 124 -18.57 -3.21 11.91
CA PRO A 124 -17.73 -2.00 11.93
C PRO A 124 -16.98 -1.77 10.61
N GLY A 125 -16.87 -2.80 9.77
CA GLY A 125 -16.04 -2.76 8.57
C GLY A 125 -14.59 -2.38 8.92
N SER A 126 -13.97 -1.53 8.11
CA SER A 126 -12.61 -1.05 8.37
C SER A 126 -12.46 -0.20 9.64
N ASN A 127 -13.54 0.25 10.28
CA ASN A 127 -13.43 0.91 11.59
C ASN A 127 -12.91 -0.03 12.68
N MET A 128 -12.98 -1.36 12.47
CA MET A 128 -12.35 -2.35 13.34
C MET A 128 -10.84 -2.12 13.51
N LYS A 129 -10.18 -1.52 12.51
CA LYS A 129 -8.75 -1.17 12.56
C LYS A 129 -8.42 -0.21 13.70
N LEU A 130 -9.36 0.62 14.15
CA LEU A 130 -9.14 1.52 15.29
C LEU A 130 -8.92 0.74 16.59
N LEU A 131 -9.75 -0.29 16.83
CA LEU A 131 -9.59 -1.16 17.99
C LEU A 131 -8.33 -2.01 17.87
N THR A 132 -8.07 -2.60 16.70
CA THR A 132 -6.84 -3.37 16.46
C THR A 132 -5.60 -2.51 16.67
N ALA A 133 -5.56 -1.28 16.16
CA ALA A 133 -4.43 -0.37 16.33
C ALA A 133 -4.24 0.05 17.79
N ALA A 134 -5.33 0.35 18.52
CA ALA A 134 -5.25 0.70 19.94
C ALA A 134 -4.67 -0.46 20.77
N VAL A 135 -5.16 -1.68 20.55
CA VAL A 135 -4.64 -2.88 21.23
C VAL A 135 -3.20 -3.18 20.80
N ALA A 136 -2.88 -3.03 19.51
CA ALA A 136 -1.52 -3.22 19.04
C ALA A 136 -0.54 -2.26 19.70
N LEU A 137 -0.90 -0.98 19.87
CA LEU A 137 -0.03 -0.01 20.56
C LEU A 137 0.12 -0.28 22.06
N ASP A 138 -0.86 -0.93 22.70
CA ASP A 138 -0.81 -1.31 24.11
C ASP A 138 0.03 -2.58 24.34
N VAL A 139 -0.12 -3.57 23.46
CA VAL A 139 0.50 -4.90 23.58
C VAL A 139 1.86 -4.97 22.89
N ILE A 140 1.97 -4.42 21.68
CA ILE A 140 3.19 -4.38 20.88
C ILE A 140 3.91 -3.07 21.19
N LYS A 141 5.09 -3.20 21.81
CA LYS A 141 5.89 -2.02 22.16
C LYS A 141 6.22 -1.21 20.89
N PRO A 142 6.20 0.13 20.93
CA PRO A 142 6.52 0.97 19.77
C PRO A 142 7.90 0.70 19.15
N GLU A 143 8.83 0.14 19.92
CA GLU A 143 10.18 -0.21 19.47
C GLU A 143 10.26 -1.60 18.80
N THR A 144 9.13 -2.32 18.70
CA THR A 144 9.10 -3.66 18.09
C THR A 144 9.39 -3.54 16.60
N VAL A 145 10.41 -4.26 16.15
CA VAL A 145 10.80 -4.34 14.74
C VAL A 145 10.65 -5.79 14.30
N PHE A 146 9.83 -6.01 13.27
CA PHE A 146 9.78 -7.30 12.60
C PHE A 146 11.10 -7.56 11.88
N SER A 147 11.56 -8.81 11.92
CA SER A 147 12.80 -9.23 11.27
C SER A 147 12.59 -10.44 10.38
N THR A 148 13.38 -10.54 9.32
CA THR A 148 13.44 -11.71 8.45
C THR A 148 14.87 -12.22 8.46
N ARG A 149 15.07 -13.48 8.83
CA ARG A 149 16.40 -14.03 9.12
C ARG A 149 16.79 -15.09 8.11
N LEU A 150 18.09 -15.17 7.84
CA LEU A 150 18.69 -16.28 7.11
C LEU A 150 19.38 -17.22 8.09
N LEU A 151 18.99 -18.49 8.08
CA LEU A 151 19.70 -19.55 8.82
C LEU A 151 20.30 -20.56 7.84
N GLY A 152 21.47 -21.10 8.18
CA GLY A 152 22.13 -22.13 7.39
C GLY A 152 23.53 -22.43 7.90
N VAL A 153 24.19 -23.40 7.26
CA VAL A 153 25.58 -23.77 7.58
C VAL A 153 26.46 -23.44 6.39
N ILE A 154 27.41 -22.52 6.57
CA ILE A 154 28.37 -22.15 5.53
C ILE A 154 29.58 -23.09 5.59
N ASP A 155 29.99 -23.60 4.42
CA ASP A 155 31.21 -24.36 4.19
C ASP A 155 31.92 -23.78 2.95
N GLY A 156 32.92 -22.93 3.19
CA GLY A 156 33.58 -22.15 2.15
C GLY A 156 32.61 -21.20 1.43
N SER A 157 32.45 -21.37 0.11
CA SER A 157 31.52 -20.58 -0.71
C SER A 157 30.14 -21.23 -0.89
N VAL A 158 29.82 -22.26 -0.10
CA VAL A 158 28.60 -23.05 -0.24
C VAL A 158 27.80 -23.01 1.07
N VAL A 159 26.49 -22.77 0.98
CA VAL A 159 25.58 -23.12 2.08
C VAL A 159 25.31 -24.63 1.98
N ARG A 160 25.78 -25.38 2.97
CA ARG A 160 25.66 -26.83 3.05
C ARG A 160 24.27 -27.21 3.53
N GLY A 161 23.48 -27.82 2.65
CA GLY A 161 22.10 -28.19 2.90
C GLY A 161 21.14 -27.07 2.55
N ASP A 162 20.08 -26.94 3.33
CA ASP A 162 19.03 -25.96 3.11
C ASP A 162 19.42 -24.57 3.65
N LEU A 163 18.96 -23.53 2.96
CA LEU A 163 19.01 -22.14 3.42
C LEU A 163 17.60 -21.75 3.88
N TYR A 164 17.44 -21.41 5.16
CA TYR A 164 16.15 -21.09 5.74
C TYR A 164 15.93 -19.58 5.73
N LEU A 165 14.81 -19.14 5.14
CA LEU A 165 14.29 -17.79 5.21
C LEU A 165 13.19 -17.79 6.28
N VAL A 166 13.48 -17.20 7.44
CA VAL A 166 12.60 -17.26 8.62
C VAL A 166 11.89 -15.92 8.79
N GLY A 167 10.57 -15.90 8.66
CA GLY A 167 9.75 -14.70 8.83
C GLY A 167 9.23 -14.53 10.25
N SER A 168 9.09 -13.27 10.69
CA SER A 168 8.45 -12.93 11.96
C SER A 168 7.16 -12.11 11.84
N GLY A 169 6.61 -12.02 10.62
CA GLY A 169 5.37 -11.31 10.33
C GLY A 169 5.54 -9.89 9.82
N ASP A 170 6.70 -9.55 9.23
CA ASP A 170 6.91 -8.25 8.58
C ASP A 170 5.93 -8.07 7.40
N PRO A 171 4.94 -7.17 7.50
CA PRO A 171 3.96 -6.95 6.43
C PRO A 171 4.51 -6.07 5.30
N LEU A 172 5.72 -5.52 5.44
CA LEU A 172 6.36 -4.61 4.48
C LEU A 172 7.48 -5.30 3.69
N LEU A 173 7.74 -6.58 3.93
CA LEU A 173 8.78 -7.36 3.26
C LEU A 173 8.50 -7.44 1.76
N SER A 174 9.35 -6.80 0.97
CA SER A 174 9.15 -6.61 -0.46
C SER A 174 10.44 -6.77 -1.25
N THR A 175 10.30 -7.10 -2.53
CA THR A 175 11.33 -6.88 -3.54
C THR A 175 11.28 -5.45 -4.03
N ARG A 176 12.41 -4.90 -4.52
CA ARG A 176 12.51 -3.49 -4.96
C ARG A 176 11.52 -3.11 -6.06
N ASN A 177 11.17 -4.06 -6.91
CA ASN A 177 10.26 -3.80 -8.04
C ASN A 177 8.78 -3.97 -7.66
N TYR A 178 8.47 -4.65 -6.56
CA TYR A 178 7.10 -5.01 -6.21
C TYR A 178 6.20 -3.80 -5.88
N PRO A 179 6.61 -2.80 -5.06
CA PRO A 179 5.75 -1.68 -4.72
C PRO A 179 5.20 -0.90 -5.93
N GLN A 180 5.94 -0.87 -7.05
CA GLN A 180 5.52 -0.19 -8.28
C GLN A 180 4.39 -0.92 -9.02
N THR A 181 4.15 -2.19 -8.69
CA THR A 181 3.11 -3.04 -9.28
C THR A 181 1.79 -3.00 -8.51
N GLU A 182 1.81 -2.48 -7.28
CA GLU A 182 0.66 -2.47 -6.40
C GLU A 182 -0.30 -1.32 -6.74
N ARG A 183 -1.61 -1.58 -6.60
CA ARG A 183 -2.63 -0.53 -6.68
C ARG A 183 -2.44 0.53 -5.59
N PHE A 184 -2.04 0.08 -4.41
CA PHE A 184 -1.73 0.91 -3.25
C PHE A 184 -0.29 0.60 -2.82
N PRO A 185 0.70 1.30 -3.39
CA PRO A 185 2.11 1.00 -3.17
C PRO A 185 2.53 1.00 -1.70
N THR A 186 3.30 -0.02 -1.32
CA THR A 186 4.02 -0.05 -0.05
C THR A 186 4.99 1.13 0.03
N LEU A 187 4.75 2.05 0.98
CA LEU A 187 5.48 3.32 1.06
C LEU A 187 6.85 3.21 1.75
N THR A 188 7.00 2.24 2.66
CA THR A 188 8.22 2.04 3.47
C THR A 188 8.64 0.57 3.46
N PRO A 189 8.97 0.01 2.29
CA PRO A 189 9.26 -1.43 2.16
C PRO A 189 10.53 -1.84 2.88
N THR A 190 10.51 -3.03 3.48
CA THR A 190 11.71 -3.76 3.91
C THR A 190 12.22 -4.57 2.71
N TYR A 191 13.34 -4.17 2.11
CA TYR A 191 13.85 -4.83 0.90
C TYR A 191 14.59 -6.14 1.21
N VAL A 192 14.04 -7.26 0.73
CA VAL A 192 14.63 -8.60 0.93
C VAL A 192 15.97 -8.78 0.21
N GLU A 193 16.24 -7.97 -0.83
CA GLU A 193 17.50 -7.99 -1.57
C GLU A 193 18.71 -7.72 -0.68
N GLY A 194 18.56 -7.01 0.45
CA GLY A 194 19.64 -6.82 1.42
C GLY A 194 20.19 -8.15 1.97
N LEU A 195 19.33 -9.16 2.14
CA LEU A 195 19.74 -10.51 2.55
C LEU A 195 20.51 -11.24 1.44
N VAL A 196 20.15 -10.99 0.17
CA VAL A 196 20.87 -11.53 -0.99
C VAL A 196 22.24 -10.87 -1.14
N GLU A 197 22.30 -9.55 -1.01
CA GLU A 197 23.52 -8.75 -1.05
C GLU A 197 24.51 -9.20 0.06
N ALA A 198 24.02 -9.52 1.25
CA ALA A 198 24.83 -10.07 2.35
C ALA A 198 25.47 -11.43 1.99
N LEU A 199 24.72 -12.35 1.38
CA LEU A 199 25.26 -13.65 0.93
C LEU A 199 26.30 -13.49 -0.18
N VAL A 200 26.05 -12.59 -1.14
CA VAL A 200 27.02 -12.28 -2.21
C VAL A 200 28.30 -11.69 -1.63
N THR A 201 28.18 -10.77 -0.67
CA THR A 201 29.30 -10.12 0.02
C THR A 201 30.11 -11.12 0.85
N ALA A 202 29.45 -12.10 1.47
CA ALA A 202 30.07 -13.22 2.16
C ALA A 202 30.76 -14.23 1.22
N GLY A 203 30.69 -14.02 -0.10
CA GLY A 203 31.36 -14.87 -1.10
C GLY A 203 30.60 -16.17 -1.42
N ILE A 204 29.34 -16.29 -1.00
CA ILE A 204 28.51 -17.47 -1.28
C ILE A 204 28.23 -17.55 -2.78
N LYS A 205 28.38 -18.76 -3.35
CA LYS A 205 28.18 -19.08 -4.76
C LYS A 205 27.10 -20.13 -4.98
N SER A 206 26.78 -20.94 -3.97
CA SER A 206 25.71 -21.92 -4.10
C SER A 206 25.07 -22.32 -2.77
N VAL A 207 23.84 -22.80 -2.85
CA VAL A 207 23.10 -23.53 -1.82
C VAL A 207 22.97 -24.97 -2.31
N SER A 208 23.53 -25.94 -1.56
CA SER A 208 23.55 -27.33 -2.00
C SER A 208 22.21 -28.06 -1.84
N GLY A 209 21.30 -27.51 -1.03
CA GLY A 209 19.90 -27.91 -0.90
C GLY A 209 18.92 -26.88 -1.48
N SER A 210 17.82 -26.66 -0.77
CA SER A 210 16.72 -25.76 -1.13
C SER A 210 16.78 -24.43 -0.37
N VAL A 211 16.10 -23.40 -0.89
CA VAL A 211 15.59 -22.33 -0.03
C VAL A 211 14.32 -22.82 0.64
N VAL A 212 14.24 -22.65 1.96
CA VAL A 212 13.14 -23.13 2.80
C VAL A 212 12.48 -21.93 3.47
N GLY A 213 11.18 -21.76 3.28
CA GLY A 213 10.40 -20.79 4.04
C GLY A 213 10.06 -21.36 5.41
N ASP A 214 10.43 -20.66 6.48
CA ASP A 214 10.00 -20.95 7.84
C ASP A 214 9.09 -19.84 8.33
N GLU A 215 7.84 -20.21 8.60
CA GLU A 215 6.78 -19.33 9.09
C GLU A 215 6.19 -19.81 10.43
N SER A 216 6.92 -20.68 11.13
CA SER A 216 6.44 -21.36 12.34
C SER A 216 6.15 -20.43 13.54
N LEU A 217 6.45 -19.14 13.43
CA LEU A 217 6.10 -18.15 14.45
C LEU A 217 4.57 -18.01 14.60
N TYR A 218 3.83 -18.10 13.49
CA TYR A 218 2.38 -18.04 13.48
C TYR A 218 1.79 -19.43 13.24
N ASP A 219 0.50 -19.58 13.51
CA ASP A 219 -0.23 -20.79 13.17
C ASP A 219 -0.42 -20.94 11.65
N VAL A 220 -1.16 -21.97 11.25
CA VAL A 220 -1.45 -22.28 9.86
C VAL A 220 -2.81 -21.74 9.39
N GLU A 221 -3.49 -20.91 10.19
CA GLU A 221 -4.75 -20.28 9.84
C GLU A 221 -4.52 -19.13 8.86
N ARG A 222 -4.87 -19.36 7.59
CA ARG A 222 -4.60 -18.42 6.50
C ARG A 222 -5.62 -17.30 6.37
N TYR A 223 -6.80 -17.50 6.91
CA TYR A 223 -7.95 -16.62 6.72
C TYR A 223 -8.78 -16.59 7.99
N SER A 224 -9.41 -15.44 8.26
CA SER A 224 -10.47 -15.42 9.26
C SER A 224 -11.59 -16.40 8.87
N PRO A 225 -12.12 -17.21 9.81
CA PRO A 225 -13.09 -18.25 9.48
C PRO A 225 -14.39 -17.66 8.95
N ASN A 226 -14.70 -16.41 9.31
CA ASN A 226 -15.91 -15.70 8.93
C ASN A 226 -15.79 -14.92 7.61
N TRP A 227 -14.63 -14.91 6.95
CA TRP A 227 -14.50 -14.27 5.64
C TRP A 227 -15.15 -15.10 4.56
N GLY A 228 -16.00 -14.47 3.75
CA GLY A 228 -16.46 -15.03 2.48
C GLY A 228 -15.36 -15.04 1.41
N ASP A 229 -15.53 -15.86 0.38
CA ASP A 229 -14.51 -16.11 -0.65
C ASP A 229 -14.06 -14.84 -1.37
N GLY A 230 -14.96 -13.87 -1.56
CA GLY A 230 -14.62 -12.57 -2.13
C GLY A 230 -13.51 -11.88 -1.33
N ILE A 231 -13.64 -11.81 -0.01
CA ILE A 231 -12.63 -11.18 0.86
C ILE A 231 -11.34 -12.01 0.89
N ARG A 232 -11.47 -13.34 1.02
CA ARG A 232 -10.30 -14.24 1.06
C ARG A 232 -9.43 -14.13 -0.17
N GLY A 233 -10.04 -14.15 -1.36
CA GLY A 233 -9.31 -14.21 -2.63
C GLY A 233 -8.93 -12.85 -3.22
N THR A 234 -9.68 -11.79 -2.94
CA THR A 234 -9.49 -10.49 -3.63
C THR A 234 -8.97 -9.37 -2.74
N GLU A 235 -9.30 -9.36 -1.45
CA GLU A 235 -8.96 -8.24 -0.55
C GLU A 235 -7.84 -8.59 0.43
N ALA A 236 -7.80 -9.83 0.95
CA ALA A 236 -6.86 -10.21 1.99
C ALA A 236 -5.72 -11.11 1.48
N GLY A 237 -6.05 -12.20 0.77
CA GLY A 237 -5.09 -13.27 0.50
C GLY A 237 -4.73 -14.09 1.76
N PRO A 238 -3.88 -15.13 1.60
CA PRO A 238 -3.48 -15.98 2.71
C PRO A 238 -2.47 -15.29 3.62
N LEU A 239 -2.72 -15.32 4.93
CA LEU A 239 -1.86 -14.76 5.97
C LEU A 239 -0.78 -15.75 6.40
N GLY A 240 0.36 -15.24 6.87
CA GLY A 240 1.45 -16.06 7.43
C GLY A 240 2.57 -15.22 8.03
N ALA A 241 3.51 -15.86 8.73
CA ALA A 241 4.64 -15.15 9.35
C ALA A 241 5.73 -14.75 8.34
N LEU A 242 5.70 -15.30 7.12
CA LEU A 242 6.62 -14.96 6.04
C LEU A 242 5.83 -14.58 4.79
N MET A 243 5.65 -13.28 4.58
CA MET A 243 4.93 -12.71 3.44
C MET A 243 5.84 -11.78 2.64
N LEU A 244 6.56 -12.32 1.66
CA LEU A 244 7.29 -11.51 0.68
C LEU A 244 6.33 -11.06 -0.42
N ASN A 245 6.36 -9.77 -0.78
CA ASN A 245 5.53 -9.18 -1.83
C ASN A 245 4.02 -9.39 -1.58
N ASP A 246 3.57 -9.30 -0.32
CA ASP A 246 2.18 -9.61 0.07
C ASP A 246 1.73 -11.04 -0.37
N GLY A 247 2.68 -11.98 -0.48
CA GLY A 247 2.44 -13.35 -0.93
C GLY A 247 2.36 -13.55 -2.45
N ASN A 248 2.57 -12.49 -3.24
CA ASN A 248 2.62 -12.56 -4.69
C ASN A 248 3.93 -13.17 -5.20
N THR A 249 3.84 -13.87 -6.32
CA THR A 249 4.98 -14.44 -7.05
C THR A 249 5.01 -13.89 -8.47
N THR A 250 6.20 -13.67 -9.02
CA THR A 250 6.39 -13.05 -10.34
C THR A 250 5.83 -13.91 -11.48
N ASP A 251 5.71 -15.22 -11.28
CA ASP A 251 5.30 -16.19 -12.30
C ASP A 251 3.84 -16.65 -12.20
N SER A 252 3.06 -16.07 -11.30
CA SER A 252 1.64 -16.39 -11.14
C SER A 252 0.82 -15.12 -10.88
N PRO A 253 -0.30 -14.91 -11.60
CA PRO A 253 -1.22 -13.82 -11.30
C PRO A 253 -2.09 -14.10 -10.06
N VAL A 254 -2.00 -15.31 -9.48
CA VAL A 254 -2.76 -15.74 -8.31
C VAL A 254 -1.79 -16.08 -7.17
N LYS A 255 -2.08 -15.56 -5.97
CA LYS A 255 -1.35 -15.88 -4.74
C LYS A 255 -1.42 -17.38 -4.46
N LEU A 256 -0.30 -18.02 -4.15
CA LEU A 256 -0.29 -19.42 -3.73
C LEU A 256 -0.99 -19.56 -2.37
N PRO A 257 -1.59 -20.73 -2.06
CA PRO A 257 -2.27 -20.94 -0.78
C PRO A 257 -1.38 -20.75 0.46
N ASN A 258 -0.05 -20.89 0.31
CA ASN A 258 0.91 -20.72 1.39
C ASN A 258 1.90 -19.57 1.03
N PRO A 259 1.91 -18.46 1.80
CA PRO A 259 2.76 -17.32 1.50
C PRO A 259 4.24 -17.56 1.77
N ALA A 260 4.61 -18.45 2.71
CA ALA A 260 6.01 -18.80 2.96
C ALA A 260 6.63 -19.56 1.78
N LEU A 261 5.84 -20.38 1.07
CA LEU A 261 6.28 -21.00 -0.18
C LEU A 261 6.45 -19.96 -1.29
N SER A 262 5.54 -19.00 -1.42
CA SER A 262 5.70 -17.87 -2.34
C SER A 262 7.01 -17.12 -2.05
N ALA A 263 7.29 -16.84 -0.78
CA ALA A 263 8.50 -16.16 -0.36
C ALA A 263 9.77 -16.96 -0.66
N ALA A 264 9.80 -18.26 -0.34
CA ALA A 264 10.93 -19.13 -0.67
C ALA A 264 11.18 -19.21 -2.18
N LYS A 265 10.12 -19.18 -2.99
CA LYS A 265 10.19 -19.20 -4.45
C LYS A 265 10.76 -17.90 -5.01
N GLU A 266 10.26 -16.75 -4.58
CA GLU A 266 10.77 -15.45 -4.99
C GLU A 266 12.22 -15.23 -4.51
N PHE A 267 12.54 -15.63 -3.27
CA PHE A 267 13.92 -15.53 -2.78
C PHE A 267 14.87 -16.44 -3.57
N THR A 268 14.44 -17.65 -3.94
CA THR A 268 15.21 -18.52 -4.84
C THR A 268 15.47 -17.87 -6.20
N ARG A 269 14.47 -17.16 -6.76
CA ARG A 269 14.63 -16.40 -8.01
C ARG A 269 15.71 -15.32 -7.85
N LEU A 270 15.64 -14.52 -6.79
CA LEU A 270 16.61 -13.46 -6.51
C LEU A 270 18.03 -13.99 -6.32
N LEU A 271 18.21 -15.10 -5.60
CA LEU A 271 19.52 -15.75 -5.45
C LEU A 271 20.11 -16.13 -6.81
N LYS A 272 19.29 -16.73 -7.69
CA LYS A 272 19.73 -17.13 -9.04
C LYS A 272 20.07 -15.92 -9.90
N GLU A 273 19.31 -14.84 -9.83
CA GLU A 273 19.60 -13.57 -10.53
C GLU A 273 20.90 -12.93 -10.03
N ALA A 274 21.21 -13.08 -8.74
CA ALA A 274 22.48 -12.65 -8.16
C ALA A 274 23.66 -13.62 -8.43
N GLY A 275 23.43 -14.70 -9.20
CA GLY A 275 24.46 -15.68 -9.56
C GLY A 275 24.76 -16.74 -8.49
N ILE A 276 23.91 -16.88 -7.47
CA ILE A 276 23.99 -17.95 -6.47
C ILE A 276 23.16 -19.15 -6.96
N LEU A 277 23.82 -20.29 -7.19
CA LEU A 277 23.15 -21.50 -7.65
C LEU A 277 22.37 -22.17 -6.50
N VAL A 278 21.10 -22.51 -6.72
CA VAL A 278 20.27 -23.27 -5.76
C VAL A 278 19.89 -24.60 -6.40
N LYS A 279 20.28 -25.73 -5.78
CA LYS A 279 20.06 -27.07 -6.34
C LYS A 279 18.64 -27.58 -6.14
N GLY A 280 18.07 -27.36 -4.96
CA GLY A 280 16.76 -27.86 -4.57
C GLY A 280 15.60 -26.95 -4.99
N ALA A 281 14.39 -27.52 -5.01
CA ALA A 281 13.16 -26.75 -5.21
C ALA A 281 12.75 -26.03 -3.90
N PRO A 282 12.14 -24.84 -3.98
CA PRO A 282 11.61 -24.15 -2.80
C PRO A 282 10.62 -25.03 -2.03
N LYS A 283 10.65 -25.00 -0.70
CA LYS A 283 9.75 -25.78 0.18
C LYS A 283 9.49 -25.04 1.50
N ILE A 284 8.58 -25.57 2.32
CA ILE A 284 8.24 -25.05 3.64
C ILE A 284 8.61 -26.10 4.69
N VAL A 285 9.45 -25.73 5.65
CA VAL A 285 9.83 -26.57 6.80
C VAL A 285 10.27 -25.62 7.92
N THR A 286 9.98 -25.98 9.17
CA THR A 286 10.57 -25.31 10.34
C THR A 286 12.07 -25.54 10.40
N ALA A 287 12.85 -24.49 10.59
CA ALA A 287 14.29 -24.58 10.75
C ALA A 287 14.64 -25.35 12.04
N PRO A 288 15.61 -26.29 12.00
CA PRO A 288 16.14 -26.89 13.22
C PRO A 288 16.65 -25.82 14.18
N SER A 289 16.39 -25.96 15.48
CA SER A 289 16.70 -24.95 16.50
C SER A 289 18.19 -24.65 16.66
N ASP A 290 19.05 -25.55 16.22
CA ASP A 290 20.51 -25.44 16.25
C ASP A 290 21.10 -24.87 14.94
N THR A 291 20.26 -24.51 13.97
CA THR A 291 20.72 -23.93 12.70
C THR A 291 21.30 -22.53 12.93
N PRO A 292 22.56 -22.26 12.55
CA PRO A 292 23.19 -20.96 12.77
C PRO A 292 22.49 -19.83 12.01
N GLU A 293 22.38 -18.66 12.64
CA GLU A 293 21.94 -17.42 11.99
C GLU A 293 23.10 -16.83 11.17
N LEU A 294 22.84 -16.62 9.88
CA LEU A 294 23.78 -16.05 8.93
C LEU A 294 23.60 -14.53 8.82
N GLN A 295 22.35 -14.07 8.78
CA GLN A 295 21.98 -12.67 8.59
C GLN A 295 20.58 -12.40 9.15
N ARG A 296 20.33 -11.13 9.52
CA ARG A 296 19.04 -10.55 9.89
C ARG A 296 18.86 -9.20 9.23
#